data_AF-A0A1E4TDT1-F1
#
_entry.id   AF-A0A1E4TDT1-F1
#
_cell.length_a   1.000
_cell.length_b   1.000
_cell.length_c   1.000
_cell.angle_alpha   90.00
_cell.angle_beta   90.00
_cell.angle_gamma   90.00
#
_symmetry.space_group_name_H-M   'P 1'
#
loop_
_entity.id
_entity.type
_entity.pdbx_description
1 polymer ?
#
loop_
_entity_poly.entity_id
_entity_poly.type
_entity_poly.pdbx_seq_one_letter_code
_entity_poly.pdbx_strand_id
1 'polypeptide(L)'
;MSRKEAKTKFPVARIKKIMQADDEIGKVAQVAPMLVSKSLELFMISLVQASVDQAQEKGHRKVLPGHVKLAVENNEQFDFLADVMEKYPNIAD
;
A
#
# COMPACT_ATOMS: atom_id res chain seq x y z
N MET A 1 -14.71 29.34 -13.91
CA MET A 1 -14.18 28.81 -12.63
C MET A 1 -12.98 27.93 -12.93
N SER A 2 -11.79 28.27 -12.45
CA SER A 2 -10.60 27.42 -12.61
C SER A 2 -10.83 26.12 -11.83
N ARG A 3 -10.86 24.99 -12.54
CA ARG A 3 -10.91 23.66 -11.93
C ARG A 3 -9.57 23.48 -11.22
N LYS A 4 -9.50 23.72 -9.91
CA LYS A 4 -8.30 23.40 -9.11
C LYS A 4 -8.00 21.93 -9.36
N GLU A 5 -6.91 21.65 -10.07
CA GLU A 5 -6.45 20.29 -10.26
C GLU A 5 -6.19 19.68 -8.89
N ALA A 6 -6.86 18.57 -8.59
CA ALA A 6 -6.64 17.84 -7.34
C ALA A 6 -5.19 17.35 -7.35
N LYS A 7 -4.35 17.95 -6.50
CA LYS A 7 -2.93 17.59 -6.40
C LYS A 7 -2.82 16.22 -5.73
N THR A 8 -2.50 15.19 -6.50
CA THR A 8 -2.26 13.84 -5.97
C THR A 8 -0.81 13.69 -5.50
N LYS A 9 -0.58 12.84 -4.51
CA LYS A 9 0.76 12.54 -4.00
C LYS A 9 1.57 11.64 -4.94
N PHE A 10 0.89 10.79 -5.69
CA PHE A 10 1.50 9.86 -6.63
C PHE A 10 1.24 10.28 -8.08
N PRO A 11 2.16 9.96 -9.02
CA PRO A 11 1.97 10.23 -10.43
C PRO A 11 0.77 9.47 -11.01
N VAL A 12 -0.28 10.20 -11.40
CA VAL A 12 -1.53 9.63 -11.94
C VAL A 12 -1.26 8.75 -13.18
N ALA A 13 -0.32 9.16 -14.03
CA ALA A 13 0.05 8.39 -15.22
C ALA A 13 0.66 7.01 -14.88
N ARG A 14 1.42 6.90 -13.78
CA ARG A 14 2.01 5.62 -13.35
C ARG A 14 0.95 4.69 -12.79
N ILE A 15 0.02 5.21 -11.99
CA ILE A 15 -1.14 4.47 -11.49
C ILE A 15 -1.96 3.94 -12.65
N LYS A 16 -2.30 4.79 -13.62
CA LYS A 16 -3.03 4.37 -14.83
C LYS A 16 -2.31 3.24 -15.56
N LYS A 17 -0.99 3.32 -15.70
CA LYS A 17 -0.17 2.28 -16.34
C LYS A 17 -0.21 0.93 -15.61
N ILE A 18 -0.26 0.94 -14.27
CA ILE A 18 -0.36 -0.26 -13.45
C ILE A 18 -1.77 -0.84 -13.54
N MET A 19 -2.81 0.01 -13.48
CA MET A 19 -4.21 -0.43 -13.68
C MET A 19 -4.37 -1.12 -15.04
N GLN A 20 -3.87 -0.51 -16.11
CA GLN A 20 -3.96 -1.07 -17.47
C GLN A 20 -2.91 -2.17 -17.76
N ALA A 21 -2.19 -2.67 -16.74
CA ALA A 21 -1.41 -3.90 -16.88
C ALA A 21 -2.31 -5.14 -16.76
N ASP A 22 -3.54 -4.97 -16.25
CA ASP A 22 -4.61 -5.95 -16.32
C ASP A 22 -5.34 -5.80 -17.67
N ASP A 23 -5.31 -6.86 -18.48
CA ASP A 23 -5.86 -6.89 -19.84
C ASP A 23 -7.40 -6.72 -19.86
N GLU A 24 -8.09 -6.98 -18.74
CA GLU A 24 -9.53 -6.75 -18.62
C GLU A 24 -9.87 -5.25 -18.47
N ILE A 25 -8.89 -4.42 -18.15
CA ILE A 25 -9.08 -2.98 -17.93
C ILE A 25 -8.87 -2.18 -19.23
N GLY A 26 -9.97 -1.83 -19.87
CA GLY A 26 -10.00 -0.98 -21.06
C GLY A 26 -9.73 0.53 -20.80
N LYS A 27 -10.63 1.39 -21.26
CA LYS A 27 -10.48 2.86 -21.10
C LYS A 27 -10.83 3.28 -19.67
N VAL A 28 -9.88 3.92 -18.99
CA VAL A 28 -10.06 4.41 -17.61
C VAL A 28 -10.31 5.91 -17.60
N ALA A 29 -11.39 6.35 -16.92
CA ALA A 29 -11.68 7.76 -16.68
C ALA A 29 -10.63 8.40 -15.76
N GLN A 30 -10.28 9.68 -16.00
CA GLN A 30 -9.23 10.37 -15.22
C GLN A 30 -9.47 10.36 -13.70
N VAL A 31 -10.74 10.37 -13.27
CA VAL A 31 -11.10 10.39 -11.84
C VAL A 31 -10.67 9.11 -11.13
N ALA A 32 -10.73 7.95 -11.78
CA ALA A 32 -10.42 6.68 -11.12
C ALA A 32 -8.95 6.58 -10.65
N PRO A 33 -7.92 6.85 -11.49
CA PRO A 33 -6.54 6.88 -11.04
C PRO A 33 -6.25 7.96 -9.99
N MET A 34 -6.98 9.08 -10.00
CA MET A 34 -6.85 10.11 -8.95
C MET A 34 -7.37 9.61 -7.59
N LEU A 35 -8.50 8.91 -7.57
CA LEU A 35 -9.02 8.29 -6.35
C LEU A 35 -8.11 7.17 -5.85
N VAL A 36 -7.63 6.30 -6.74
CA VAL A 36 -6.64 5.26 -6.41
C VAL A 36 -5.39 5.90 -5.82
N SER A 37 -4.93 7.05 -6.32
CA SER A 37 -3.79 7.75 -5.71
C SER A 37 -4.04 8.15 -4.26
N LYS A 38 -5.27 8.55 -3.91
CA LYS A 38 -5.61 8.94 -2.54
C LYS A 38 -5.77 7.71 -1.66
N SER A 39 -6.41 6.66 -2.17
CA SER A 39 -6.52 5.38 -1.47
C SER A 39 -5.15 4.77 -1.19
N LEU A 40 -4.22 4.84 -2.15
CA LEU A 40 -2.84 4.37 -1.99
C LEU A 40 -2.11 5.15 -0.88
N GLU A 41 -2.33 6.46 -0.77
CA GLU A 41 -1.76 7.26 0.33
C GLU A 41 -2.25 6.77 1.69
N LEU A 42 -3.56 6.58 1.84
CA LEU A 42 -4.16 6.10 3.08
C LEU A 42 -3.74 4.66 3.41
N PHE A 43 -3.67 3.80 2.40
CA PHE A 43 -3.16 2.44 2.52
C PHE A 43 -1.71 2.40 3.01
N MET A 44 -0.82 3.21 2.42
CA MET A 44 0.57 3.29 2.85
C MET A 44 0.70 3.75 4.30
N ILE A 45 -0.11 4.72 4.74
CA ILE A 45 -0.14 5.16 6.14
C ILE A 45 -0.56 4.01 7.05
N SER A 46 -1.64 3.31 6.70
CA SER A 46 -2.18 2.21 7.50
C SER A 46 -1.19 1.04 7.62
N LEU A 47 -0.58 0.61 6.51
CA LEU A 47 0.39 -0.49 6.50
C LEU A 47 1.65 -0.14 7.30
N VAL A 48 2.18 1.08 7.12
CA VAL A 48 3.37 1.54 7.85
C VAL A 48 3.07 1.64 9.35
N GLN A 49 1.91 2.18 9.73
CA GLN A 49 1.54 2.27 11.14
C GLN A 49 1.43 0.89 11.79
N ALA A 50 0.72 -0.05 11.16
CA ALA A 50 0.63 -1.42 11.66
C ALA A 50 2.02 -2.08 11.80
N SER A 51 2.91 -1.84 10.84
CA SER A 51 4.30 -2.34 10.89
C SER A 51 5.12 -1.70 12.02
N VAL A 52 4.86 -0.43 12.35
CA VAL A 52 5.49 0.27 13.48
C VAL A 52 4.98 -0.32 14.80
N ASP A 53 3.68 -0.59 14.91
CA ASP A 53 3.09 -1.16 16.11
C ASP A 53 3.71 -2.55 16.40
N GLN A 54 3.84 -3.39 15.37
CA GLN A 54 4.56 -4.68 15.47
C GLN A 54 6.02 -4.53 15.89
N ALA A 55 6.72 -3.50 15.40
CA ALA A 55 8.10 -3.23 15.81
C ALA A 55 8.20 -2.78 17.27
N GLN A 56 7.26 -1.96 17.73
CA GLN A 56 7.20 -1.47 19.11
C GLN A 56 6.88 -2.60 20.08
N GLU A 57 5.96 -3.50 19.73
CA GLU A 57 5.63 -4.69 20.53
C GLU A 57 6.85 -5.61 20.74
N LYS A 58 7.72 -5.72 19.74
CA LYS A 58 9.01 -6.45 19.83
C LYS A 58 10.15 -5.64 20.44
N GLY A 59 9.91 -4.39 20.87
CA GLY A 59 10.94 -3.51 21.44
C GLY A 59 11.97 -2.99 20.43
N HIS A 60 11.71 -3.10 19.13
CA HIS A 60 12.59 -2.66 18.08
C HIS A 60 12.40 -1.18 17.75
N ARG A 61 13.52 -0.46 17.53
CA ARG A 61 13.51 0.96 17.13
C ARG A 61 13.43 1.19 15.62
N LYS A 62 13.46 0.11 14.83
CA LYS A 62 13.44 0.15 13.36
C LYS A 62 12.39 -0.83 12.85
N VAL A 63 11.65 -0.40 11.84
CA VAL A 63 10.79 -1.31 11.06
C VAL A 63 11.69 -2.14 10.15
N LEU A 64 11.42 -3.45 10.12
CA LEU A 64 12.16 -4.46 9.37
C LEU A 64 11.16 -5.24 8.52
N PRO A 65 11.57 -5.93 7.45
CA PRO A 65 10.65 -6.68 6.60
C PRO A 65 9.73 -7.65 7.36
N GLY A 66 10.23 -8.32 8.41
CA GLY A 66 9.38 -9.21 9.19
C GLY A 66 8.34 -8.50 10.07
N HIS A 67 8.50 -7.22 10.41
CA HIS A 67 7.44 -6.46 11.10
C HIS A 67 6.29 -6.16 10.13
N VAL A 68 6.62 -5.89 8.86
CA VAL A 68 5.62 -5.75 7.79
C VAL A 68 4.91 -7.08 7.58
N LYS A 69 5.64 -8.20 7.64
CA LYS A 69 5.07 -9.54 7.50
C LYS A 69 4.08 -9.84 8.63
N LEU A 70 4.47 -9.60 9.87
CA LEU A 70 3.57 -9.73 11.02
C LEU A 70 2.35 -8.81 10.92
N ALA A 71 2.54 -7.57 10.45
CA ALA A 71 1.43 -6.65 10.26
C ALA A 71 0.42 -7.14 9.21
N VAL A 72 0.91 -7.83 8.16
CA VAL A 72 0.08 -8.46 7.14
C VAL A 72 -0.64 -9.69 7.69
N GLU A 73 0.07 -10.57 8.40
CA GLU A 73 -0.50 -11.80 8.97
C GLU A 73 -1.54 -11.53 10.05
N ASN A 74 -1.38 -10.46 10.83
CA ASN A 74 -2.27 -10.08 11.93
C ASN A 74 -3.44 -9.18 11.50
N ASN A 75 -3.60 -8.89 10.20
CA ASN A 75 -4.67 -8.03 9.70
C ASN A 75 -5.28 -8.60 8.41
N GLU A 76 -6.51 -9.12 8.52
CA GLU A 76 -7.27 -9.68 7.39
C GLU A 76 -7.43 -8.71 6.21
N GLN A 77 -7.45 -7.39 6.45
CA GLN A 77 -7.53 -6.40 5.36
C GLN A 77 -6.28 -6.36 4.48
N PHE A 78 -5.16 -6.92 4.96
CA PHE A 78 -3.89 -7.00 4.25
C PHE A 78 -3.61 -8.37 3.63
N ASP A 79 -4.54 -9.32 3.69
CA ASP A 79 -4.39 -10.69 3.17
C ASP A 79 -3.91 -10.75 1.70
N PHE A 80 -4.31 -9.76 0.88
CA PHE A 80 -3.84 -9.62 -0.50
C PHE A 80 -2.31 -9.43 -0.65
N LEU A 81 -1.58 -9.20 0.44
CA LEU A 81 -0.13 -9.08 0.49
C LEU A 81 0.57 -10.36 0.98
N ALA A 82 -0.18 -11.37 1.47
CA ALA A 82 0.40 -12.58 2.08
C ALA A 82 1.41 -13.27 1.16
N ASP A 83 1.00 -13.55 -0.08
CA ASP A 83 1.86 -14.17 -1.11
C ASP A 83 3.13 -13.36 -1.40
N VAL A 84 3.02 -12.02 -1.40
CA VAL A 84 4.17 -11.13 -1.62
C VAL A 84 5.15 -11.20 -0.45
N MET A 85 4.64 -11.46 0.76
CA MET A 85 5.40 -11.47 2.00
C MET A 85 6.06 -12.81 2.32
N GLU A 86 5.61 -13.92 1.72
CA GLU A 86 6.17 -15.27 1.97
C GLU A 86 7.68 -15.35 1.81
N LYS A 87 8.23 -14.64 0.81
CA LYS A 87 9.68 -14.63 0.51
C LYS A 87 10.54 -13.94 1.57
N TYR A 88 9.94 -13.21 2.51
CA TYR A 88 10.67 -12.51 3.56
C TYR A 88 10.71 -13.33 4.86
N PRO A 89 11.85 -13.33 5.56
CA PRO A 89 12.00 -14.06 6.80
C PRO A 89 11.13 -13.46 7.90
N ASN A 90 10.63 -14.33 8.79
CA ASN A 90 10.02 -13.90 10.04
C ASN A 90 11.10 -13.26 10.91
N ILE A 91 10.68 -12.34 11.78
CA ILE A 91 11.57 -11.83 12.82
C ILE A 91 11.74 -12.93 13.86
N ALA A 92 12.98 -13.28 14.17
CA ALA A 92 13.29 -14.12 15.31
C ALA A 92 12.85 -13.40 16.58
N ASP A 93 12.21 -14.15 17.48
CA ASP A 93 11.78 -13.67 18.80
C ASP A 93 12.95 -13.15 19.64
#